data_AF-A0A396ZNK6-F1
#
_entry.id   AF-A0A396ZNK6-F1
#
_cell.length_a   1.000
_cell.length_b   1.000
_cell.length_c   1.000
_cell.angle_alpha   90.00
_cell.angle_beta   90.00
_cell.angle_gamma   90.00
#
_symmetry.space_group_name_H-M   'P 1'
#
loop_
_entity.id
_entity.type
_entity.pdbx_description
1 polymer ?
#
loop_
_entity_poly.entity_id
_entity_poly.type
_entity_poly.pdbx_seq_one_letter_code
_entity_poly.pdbx_strand_id
1 'polypeptide(L)'
;MLELIESSDASAEADSPPSRCCFNDGDVISLRADTDWFMGRCNGCVPRGAYPDSAFVHVSDPKDAPWAQWQVFNTCDGKLVLQADTGKYLGRCNNCAPGAAYPDQAFVHVEDWHTSPWAKWVCVDAGNGKIALQADSGRYLA
;
A
#
# COMPACT_ATOMS: atom_id res chain seq x y z
N MET A 1 -39.39 -2.65 -42.16
CA MET A 1 -38.02 -2.59 -41.64
C MET A 1 -38.09 -1.74 -40.39
N LEU A 2 -38.11 -2.38 -39.22
CA LEU A 2 -38.00 -1.69 -37.93
C LEU A 2 -36.52 -1.47 -37.64
N GLU A 3 -36.18 -0.29 -37.12
CA GLU A 3 -35.06 -0.13 -36.19
C GLU A 3 -35.53 0.82 -35.08
N LEU A 4 -35.54 0.28 -33.86
CA LEU A 4 -35.72 0.99 -32.60
C LEU A 4 -34.33 1.48 -32.17
N ILE A 5 -34.17 2.79 -31.96
CA ILE A 5 -32.99 3.35 -31.28
C ILE A 5 -33.49 3.89 -29.94
N GLU A 6 -33.31 3.12 -28.87
CA GLU A 6 -33.53 3.60 -27.51
C GLU A 6 -32.36 4.50 -27.10
N SER A 7 -32.71 5.75 -26.80
CA SER A 7 -31.85 6.75 -26.18
C SER A 7 -31.69 6.41 -24.70
N SER A 8 -30.58 5.82 -24.30
CA SER A 8 -30.22 5.74 -22.88
C SER A 8 -29.46 7.01 -22.47
N ASP A 9 -30.10 7.76 -21.59
CA ASP A 9 -29.61 8.91 -20.85
C ASP A 9 -28.15 8.74 -20.37
N ALA A 10 -27.36 9.78 -20.60
CA ALA A 10 -26.05 9.98 -20.00
C ALA A 10 -26.22 10.38 -18.52
N SER A 11 -26.45 9.40 -17.65
CA SER A 11 -26.15 9.54 -16.22
C SER A 11 -24.65 9.37 -16.02
N ALA A 12 -24.00 10.42 -15.52
CA ALA A 12 -22.58 10.47 -15.19
C ALA A 12 -22.15 9.23 -14.39
N GLU A 13 -21.36 8.36 -15.01
CA GLU A 13 -20.59 7.37 -14.27
C GLU A 13 -19.54 8.15 -13.46
N ALA A 14 -19.69 8.09 -12.13
CA ALA A 14 -18.58 8.37 -11.25
C ALA A 14 -17.44 7.44 -11.68
N ASP A 15 -16.34 8.03 -12.12
CA ASP A 15 -15.12 7.35 -12.56
C ASP A 15 -14.83 6.23 -11.56
N SER A 16 -15.00 4.99 -12.00
CA SER A 16 -14.82 3.84 -11.13
C SER A 16 -13.36 3.84 -10.68
N PRO A 17 -13.06 3.67 -9.38
CA PRO A 17 -11.67 3.56 -8.95
C PRO A 17 -11.00 2.48 -9.80
N PRO A 18 -9.75 2.71 -10.27
CA PRO A 18 -9.08 1.80 -11.17
C PRO A 18 -9.15 0.40 -10.55
N SER A 19 -9.62 -0.59 -11.33
CA SER A 19 -9.86 -1.97 -10.86
C SER A 19 -8.65 -2.60 -10.16
N ARG A 20 -7.46 -2.02 -10.36
CA ARG A 20 -6.18 -2.39 -9.73
C ARG A 20 -6.07 -2.02 -8.25
N CYS A 21 -6.97 -1.21 -7.73
CA CYS A 21 -7.08 -0.84 -6.32
C CYS A 21 -8.27 -1.51 -5.62
N CYS A 22 -8.97 -2.42 -6.31
CA CYS A 22 -10.07 -3.20 -5.76
C CYS A 22 -9.53 -4.48 -5.14
N PHE A 23 -9.20 -4.44 -3.86
CA PHE A 23 -8.85 -5.62 -3.07
C PHE A 23 -10.05 -6.06 -2.24
N ASN A 24 -10.19 -7.35 -1.98
CA ASN A 24 -11.07 -7.82 -0.91
C ASN A 24 -10.32 -7.78 0.41
N ASP A 25 -11.05 -7.56 1.49
CA ASP A 25 -10.48 -7.65 2.83
C ASP A 25 -9.92 -9.05 3.07
N GLY A 26 -8.65 -9.10 3.46
CA GLY A 26 -7.93 -10.34 3.69
C GLY A 26 -7.14 -10.85 2.49
N ASP A 27 -7.22 -10.20 1.32
CA ASP A 27 -6.36 -10.52 0.17
C ASP A 27 -4.89 -10.44 0.57
N VAL A 28 -4.09 -11.42 0.13
CA VAL A 28 -2.65 -11.45 0.38
C VAL A 28 -1.91 -11.09 -0.89
N ILE A 29 -1.12 -10.03 -0.83
CA ILE A 29 -0.37 -9.50 -1.97
C ILE A 29 1.13 -9.45 -1.69
N SER A 30 1.93 -9.36 -2.75
CA SER A 30 3.32 -8.97 -2.69
C SER A 30 3.57 -7.78 -3.61
N LEU A 31 4.36 -6.82 -3.15
CA LEU A 31 4.64 -5.57 -3.88
C LEU A 31 5.99 -5.69 -4.58
N ARG A 32 5.97 -5.89 -5.90
CA ARG A 32 7.19 -5.95 -6.73
C ARG A 32 7.62 -4.57 -7.17
N ALA A 33 8.88 -4.21 -6.90
CA ALA A 33 9.52 -2.98 -7.35
C ALA A 33 9.95 -3.08 -8.82
N ASP A 34 10.43 -1.97 -9.37
CA ASP A 34 11.02 -1.88 -10.71
C ASP A 34 12.35 -2.66 -10.87
N THR A 35 12.96 -3.05 -9.75
CA THR A 35 14.15 -3.92 -9.69
C THR A 35 13.82 -5.40 -9.80
N ASP A 36 12.54 -5.79 -9.92
CA ASP A 36 12.01 -7.16 -9.81
C ASP A 36 12.13 -7.80 -8.41
N TRP A 37 12.64 -7.06 -7.42
CA TRP A 37 12.62 -7.46 -6.01
C TRP A 37 11.33 -7.00 -5.33
N PHE A 38 10.98 -7.68 -4.24
CA PHE A 38 9.74 -7.46 -3.50
C PHE A 38 10.01 -6.68 -2.22
N MET A 39 9.08 -5.77 -1.92
CA MET A 39 9.05 -5.07 -0.64
C MET A 39 8.58 -6.02 0.47
N GLY A 40 9.40 -6.12 1.51
CA GLY A 40 9.07 -6.86 2.72
C GLY A 40 9.40 -6.07 3.97
N ARG A 41 8.83 -6.50 5.09
CA ARG A 41 9.24 -6.11 6.43
C ARG A 41 10.66 -6.62 6.67
N CYS A 42 11.55 -5.72 7.04
CA CYS A 42 12.89 -6.04 7.53
C CYS A 42 13.06 -5.65 9.00
N ASN A 43 13.46 -6.63 9.81
CA ASN A 43 13.80 -6.43 11.21
C ASN A 43 15.26 -5.96 11.36
N GLY A 44 15.49 -4.85 12.05
CA GLY A 44 16.82 -4.32 12.34
C GLY A 44 17.55 -3.69 11.16
N CYS A 45 16.88 -3.50 10.01
CA CYS A 45 17.50 -2.91 8.81
C CYS A 45 17.87 -1.43 8.97
N VAL A 46 17.26 -0.71 9.92
CA VAL A 46 17.59 0.69 10.22
C VAL A 46 18.36 0.75 11.54
N PRO A 47 19.68 0.99 11.52
CA PRO A 47 20.45 1.17 12.74
C PRO A 47 19.87 2.30 13.59
N ARG A 48 19.56 1.99 14.85
CA ARG A 48 18.97 2.94 15.82
C ARG A 48 17.61 3.50 15.36
N GLY A 49 16.89 2.81 14.47
CA GLY A 49 15.53 3.18 14.09
C GLY A 49 14.59 3.23 15.29
N ALA A 50 13.58 4.11 15.23
CA ALA A 50 12.59 4.27 16.29
C ALA A 50 11.79 2.97 16.55
N TYR A 51 11.66 2.13 15.51
CA TYR A 51 11.04 0.81 15.57
C TYR A 51 11.96 -0.22 14.91
N PRO A 52 11.88 -1.50 15.32
CA PRO A 52 12.75 -2.53 14.76
C PRO A 52 12.36 -2.93 13.34
N ASP A 53 11.08 -2.80 12.97
CA ASP A 53 10.54 -3.29 11.71
C ASP A 53 10.31 -2.16 10.71
N SER A 54 11.08 -2.19 9.63
CA SER A 54 11.05 -1.23 8.52
C SER A 54 10.56 -1.92 7.24
N ALA A 55 10.12 -1.18 6.22
CA ALA A 55 9.78 -1.77 4.92
C ALA A 55 10.89 -1.46 3.90
N PHE A 56 11.41 -2.50 3.25
CA PHE A 56 12.49 -2.40 2.26
C PHE A 56 12.26 -3.35 1.09
N VAL A 57 12.73 -2.96 -0.09
CA VAL A 57 12.83 -3.85 -1.25
C VAL A 57 14.07 -4.73 -1.08
N HIS A 58 13.89 -5.98 -0.66
CA HIS A 58 15.01 -6.88 -0.34
C HIS A 58 14.70 -8.38 -0.50
N VAL A 59 13.51 -8.73 -0.97
CA VAL A 59 13.10 -10.14 -1.14
C VAL A 59 13.08 -10.51 -2.62
N SER A 60 13.75 -11.60 -3.00
CA SER A 60 13.81 -12.06 -4.40
C SER A 60 12.63 -12.94 -4.81
N ASP A 61 12.08 -13.73 -3.88
CA ASP A 61 10.88 -14.56 -4.07
C ASP A 61 10.00 -14.48 -2.81
N PRO A 62 8.76 -13.98 -2.90
CA PRO A 62 7.88 -13.82 -1.74
C PRO A 62 7.18 -15.11 -1.30
N LYS A 63 7.26 -16.21 -2.06
CA LYS A 63 6.52 -17.45 -1.76
C LYS A 63 6.86 -18.02 -0.38
N ASP A 64 8.14 -18.03 -0.04
CA ASP A 64 8.67 -18.56 1.22
C ASP A 64 9.11 -17.45 2.20
N ALA A 65 8.68 -16.21 1.95
CA ALA A 65 9.00 -15.04 2.77
C ALA A 65 7.72 -14.39 3.28
N PRO A 66 7.16 -14.84 4.41
CA PRO A 66 5.94 -14.27 5.00
C PRO A 66 6.05 -12.75 5.23
N TRP A 67 7.23 -12.25 5.55
CA TRP A 67 7.48 -10.80 5.72
C TRP A 67 7.37 -9.99 4.42
N ALA A 68 7.25 -10.61 3.25
CA ALA A 68 6.95 -9.97 1.96
C ALA A 68 5.52 -10.25 1.46
N GLN A 69 4.69 -10.87 2.31
CA GLN A 69 3.27 -11.10 2.07
C GLN A 69 2.48 -10.13 2.95
N TRP A 70 1.65 -9.32 2.31
CA TRP A 70 0.89 -8.26 2.95
C TRP A 70 -0.59 -8.59 2.86
N GLN A 71 -1.24 -8.70 4.01
CA GLN A 71 -2.69 -8.82 4.04
C GLN A 71 -3.30 -7.42 3.89
N VAL A 72 -4.19 -7.25 2.91
CA VAL A 72 -4.80 -5.97 2.56
C VAL A 72 -6.18 -5.88 3.18
N PHE A 73 -6.51 -4.72 3.73
CA PHE A 73 -7.87 -4.39 4.16
C PHE A 73 -8.26 -3.02 3.62
N ASN A 74 -9.50 -2.89 3.19
CA ASN A 74 -10.10 -1.62 2.82
C ASN A 74 -10.57 -0.90 4.08
N THR A 75 -10.37 0.42 4.11
CA THR A 75 -10.77 1.26 5.25
C THR A 75 -12.17 1.85 5.09
N CYS A 76 -12.96 1.36 4.14
CA CYS A 76 -14.29 1.84 3.74
C CYS A 76 -14.35 3.29 3.19
N ASP A 77 -13.22 4.01 3.14
CA ASP A 77 -13.09 5.37 2.57
C ASP A 77 -12.17 5.42 1.34
N GLY A 78 -12.01 4.28 0.65
CA GLY A 78 -11.20 4.16 -0.56
C GLY A 78 -9.69 4.09 -0.33
N LYS A 79 -9.25 3.88 0.92
CA LYS A 79 -7.84 3.63 1.25
C LYS A 79 -7.62 2.17 1.63
N LEU A 80 -6.36 1.79 1.63
CA LEU A 80 -5.89 0.47 1.99
C LEU A 80 -5.01 0.54 3.24
N VAL A 81 -5.02 -0.53 4.02
CA VAL A 81 -4.00 -0.81 5.03
C VAL A 81 -3.33 -2.13 4.68
N LEU A 82 -2.03 -2.22 4.94
CA LEU A 82 -1.22 -3.41 4.64
C LEU A 82 -0.69 -3.97 5.94
N GLN A 83 -1.18 -5.13 6.35
CA GLN A 83 -0.73 -5.85 7.53
C GLN A 83 0.43 -6.80 7.16
N ALA A 84 1.51 -6.77 7.92
CA ALA A 84 2.63 -7.69 7.77
C ALA A 84 2.38 -9.02 8.52
N ASP A 85 3.28 -9.98 8.32
CA ASP A 85 3.39 -11.25 9.08
C ASP A 85 3.38 -11.11 10.60
N THR A 86 3.77 -9.95 11.13
CA THR A 86 3.78 -9.65 12.57
C THR A 86 2.41 -9.23 13.11
N GLY A 87 1.40 -9.05 12.26
CA GLY A 87 0.10 -8.48 12.63
C GLY A 87 0.08 -6.96 12.75
N LYS A 88 1.23 -6.29 12.62
CA LYS A 88 1.33 -4.82 12.57
C LYS A 88 1.16 -4.30 11.15
N TYR A 89 0.77 -3.03 11.04
CA TYR A 89 0.47 -2.37 9.79
C TYR A 89 1.64 -1.51 9.30
N LEU A 90 1.84 -1.51 7.99
CA LEU A 90 2.71 -0.61 7.27
C LEU A 90 2.21 0.83 7.42
N GLY A 91 3.08 1.71 7.90
CA GLY A 91 2.77 3.12 8.04
C GLY A 91 3.94 4.02 7.67
N ARG A 92 3.59 5.25 7.28
CA ARG A 92 4.53 6.35 7.23
C ARG A 92 4.97 6.68 8.65
N CYS A 93 6.28 6.75 8.84
CA CYS A 93 6.94 7.01 10.11
C CYS A 93 7.80 8.26 9.96
N ASN A 94 7.52 9.28 10.78
CA ASN A 94 8.21 10.57 10.70
C ASN A 94 9.41 10.61 11.66
N ASN A 95 10.59 10.95 11.14
CA ASN A 95 11.88 10.98 11.83
C ASN A 95 12.25 9.66 12.51
N CYS A 96 11.86 8.53 11.91
CA CYS A 96 12.07 7.21 12.51
C CYS A 96 13.41 6.57 12.13
N ALA A 97 14.08 7.06 11.09
CA ALA A 97 15.42 6.63 10.71
C ALA A 97 16.45 7.73 11.00
N PRO A 98 17.33 7.56 12.01
CA PRO A 98 18.39 8.51 12.28
C PRO A 98 19.32 8.72 11.08
N GLY A 99 19.61 9.98 10.76
CA GLY A 99 20.48 10.33 9.64
C GLY A 99 19.84 10.19 8.26
N ALA A 100 18.55 9.87 8.17
CA ALA A 100 17.84 9.88 6.89
C ALA A 100 17.78 11.30 6.31
N ALA A 101 17.98 11.40 5.00
CA ALA A 101 17.92 12.68 4.28
C ALA A 101 16.50 13.26 4.22
N TYR A 102 15.49 12.41 4.36
CA TYR A 102 14.08 12.79 4.38
C TYR A 102 13.47 12.39 5.71
N PRO A 103 12.44 13.10 6.20
CA PRO A 103 11.85 12.79 7.50
C PRO A 103 10.86 11.63 7.43
N ASP A 104 10.22 11.36 6.29
CA ASP A 104 9.25 10.27 6.18
C ASP A 104 9.92 8.97 5.70
N GLN A 105 9.69 7.88 6.43
CA GLN A 105 10.11 6.52 6.08
C GLN A 105 8.92 5.56 6.17
N ALA A 106 9.07 4.36 5.60
CA ALA A 106 8.09 3.29 5.75
C ALA A 106 8.52 2.31 6.84
N PHE A 107 7.67 2.16 7.87
CA PHE A 107 7.89 1.21 8.95
C PHE A 107 6.66 0.35 9.18
N VAL A 108 6.86 -0.85 9.75
CA VAL A 108 5.80 -1.76 10.16
C VAL A 108 5.70 -1.69 11.68
N HIS A 109 4.93 -0.72 12.17
CA HIS A 109 4.92 -0.40 13.60
C HIS A 109 3.53 -0.10 14.17
N VAL A 110 2.54 0.08 13.31
CA VAL A 110 1.19 0.48 13.72
C VAL A 110 0.42 -0.74 14.20
N GLU A 111 -0.15 -0.66 15.40
CA GLU A 111 -0.94 -1.75 16.00
C GLU A 111 -2.43 -1.62 15.66
N ASP A 112 -2.96 -0.39 15.71
CA ASP A 112 -4.33 -0.08 15.34
C ASP A 112 -4.38 1.00 14.25
N TRP A 113 -4.83 0.62 13.06
CA TRP A 113 -4.94 1.53 11.92
C TRP A 113 -6.17 2.45 12.01
N HIS A 114 -7.19 2.13 12.80
CA HIS A 114 -8.40 2.94 12.89
C HIS A 114 -8.07 4.36 13.38
N THR A 115 -7.15 4.44 14.34
CA THR A 115 -6.65 5.67 14.98
C THR A 115 -5.35 6.21 14.36
N SER A 116 -4.80 5.55 13.34
CA SER A 116 -3.49 5.87 12.74
C SER A 116 -3.62 6.24 11.26
N PRO A 117 -3.89 7.51 10.91
CA PRO A 117 -4.05 7.92 9.51
C PRO A 117 -2.81 7.68 8.64
N TRP A 118 -1.61 7.72 9.23
CA TRP A 118 -0.35 7.43 8.54
C TRP A 118 -0.15 5.95 8.16
N ALA A 119 -1.04 5.04 8.59
CA ALA A 119 -1.08 3.65 8.14
C ALA A 119 -2.03 3.42 6.95
N LYS A 120 -2.81 4.44 6.57
CA LYS A 120 -3.81 4.36 5.50
C LYS A 120 -3.22 4.91 4.22
N TRP A 121 -3.26 4.13 3.16
CA TRP A 121 -2.66 4.45 1.87
C TRP A 121 -3.74 4.67 0.82
N VAL A 122 -3.72 5.81 0.15
CA VAL A 122 -4.51 5.97 -1.08
C VAL A 122 -3.82 5.14 -2.17
N CYS A 123 -4.55 4.18 -2.74
CA CYS A 123 -4.08 3.45 -3.90
C CYS A 123 -4.34 4.27 -5.16
N VAL A 124 -3.27 4.54 -5.92
CA VAL A 124 -3.30 5.36 -7.13
C VAL A 124 -2.87 4.51 -8.31
N ASP A 125 -3.59 4.55 -9.43
CA ASP A 125 -3.12 3.94 -10.68
C ASP A 125 -1.91 4.72 -11.21
N ALA A 126 -0.77 4.04 -11.27
CA ALA A 126 0.47 4.61 -11.80
C ALA A 126 0.64 4.35 -13.32
N GLY A 127 -0.37 3.74 -13.95
CA GLY A 127 -0.34 3.33 -15.35
C GLY A 127 0.48 2.04 -15.56
N ASN A 128 0.42 1.49 -16.78
CA ASN A 128 1.18 0.30 -17.19
C ASN A 128 1.05 -0.91 -16.26
N GLY A 129 -0.12 -1.09 -15.64
CA GLY A 129 -0.36 -2.19 -14.71
C GLY A 129 0.25 -2.00 -13.31
N LYS A 130 0.72 -0.81 -12.97
CA LYS A 130 1.37 -0.49 -11.68
C LYS A 130 0.46 0.36 -10.80
N ILE A 131 0.68 0.27 -9.49
CA ILE A 131 0.03 1.12 -8.49
C ILE A 131 1.09 1.95 -7.76
N ALA A 132 0.65 3.06 -7.17
CA ALA A 132 1.41 3.81 -6.18
C ALA A 132 0.59 3.91 -4.89
N LEU A 133 1.29 3.90 -3.74
CA LEU A 133 0.67 4.06 -2.43
C LEU A 133 1.01 5.44 -1.90
N GLN A 134 -0.01 6.31 -1.77
CA GLN A 134 0.15 7.66 -1.25
C GLN A 134 -0.20 7.70 0.24
N ALA A 135 0.70 8.27 1.04
CA ALA A 135 0.49 8.47 2.47
C ALA A 135 -0.40 9.68 2.75
N ASP A 136 -0.82 9.82 4.02
CA ASP A 136 -1.50 10.99 4.58
C ASP A 136 -0.75 12.31 4.37
N SER A 137 0.58 12.28 4.20
CA SER A 137 1.40 13.46 3.90
C SER A 137 1.35 13.91 2.42
N GLY A 138 0.64 13.17 1.56
CA GLY A 138 0.60 13.39 0.11
C GLY A 138 1.82 12.87 -0.64
N ARG A 139 2.84 12.35 0.07
CA ARG A 139 4.01 11.69 -0.52
C ARG A 139 3.72 10.21 -0.82
N TYR A 140 4.49 9.64 -1.73
CA TYR A 140 4.34 8.25 -2.16
C TYR A 140 5.38 7.34 -1.50
N LEU A 141 5.01 6.09 -1.26
CA LEU A 141 5.94 5.02 -0.90
C LEU A 141 6.89 4.74 -2.07
N ALA A 142 8.19 4.72 -1.80
CA ALA A 142 9.25 4.49 -2.78
C ALA A 142 10.45 3.78 -2.13
#